data_AF-A0A238UNM2-F1
#
_entry.id   AF-A0A238UNM2-F1
#
_cell.length_a   1.000
_cell.length_b   1.000
_cell.length_c   1.000
_cell.angle_alpha   90.00
_cell.angle_beta   90.00
_cell.angle_gamma   90.00
#
_symmetry.space_group_name_H-M   'P 1'
#
loop_
_entity.id
_entity.type
_entity.pdbx_description
1 polymer ?
#
loop_
_entity_poly.entity_id
_entity_poly.type
_entity_poly.pdbx_seq_one_letter_code
_entity_poly.pdbx_strand_id
1 'polypeptide(L)'
;MRILVKTVADPGPFFRLGRGWTKAGVVVEQAEFSDDEWALLAGEPMLHVGPAPDEAEIAQVQTDDLGDRLKAMIAGLEADSFGKDGKPRLDALRAALPEAKDQITAELRDQVWAGVKPVE
;
A
#
# COMPACT_ATOMS: atom_id res chain seq x y z
N MET A 1 -9.99 12.67 16.65
CA MET A 1 -10.25 12.26 15.23
C MET A 1 -8.89 12.07 14.57
N ARG A 2 -8.66 10.94 13.91
CA ARG A 2 -7.39 10.69 13.19
C ARG A 2 -7.50 11.29 11.79
N ILE A 3 -6.46 12.01 11.39
CA ILE A 3 -6.36 12.69 10.10
C ILE A 3 -5.14 12.10 9.38
N LEU A 4 -5.30 11.78 8.10
CA LEU A 4 -4.19 11.34 7.25
C LEU A 4 -3.73 12.52 6.41
N VAL A 5 -2.44 12.84 6.50
CA VAL A 5 -1.81 13.90 5.71
C VAL A 5 -0.79 13.26 4.78
N LYS A 6 -1.01 13.39 3.46
CA LYS A 6 -0.14 12.86 2.40
C LYS A 6 0.52 14.00 1.65
N THR A 7 1.78 13.86 1.25
CA THR A 7 2.36 14.77 0.26
C THR A 7 2.18 14.25 -1.16
N VAL A 8 2.03 15.15 -2.12
CA VAL A 8 2.13 14.85 -3.56
C VAL A 8 3.51 15.19 -4.14
N ALA A 9 4.43 15.70 -3.32
CA ALA A 9 5.78 16.04 -3.75
C ALA A 9 6.57 14.80 -4.22
N ASP A 10 7.29 14.98 -5.33
CA ASP A 10 8.15 13.97 -5.93
C ASP A 10 9.46 14.63 -6.41
N PRO A 11 10.66 14.08 -6.13
CA PRO A 11 10.97 12.98 -5.21
C PRO A 11 11.30 13.49 -3.79
N GLY A 12 10.60 13.00 -2.76
CA GLY A 12 11.00 13.16 -1.34
C GLY A 12 9.89 13.62 -0.38
N PRO A 13 10.16 13.60 0.95
CA PRO A 13 9.22 14.11 1.94
C PRO A 13 9.08 15.63 1.86
N PHE A 14 7.85 16.12 2.01
CA PHE A 14 7.57 17.54 2.09
C PHE A 14 7.59 17.99 3.55
N PHE A 15 8.41 18.97 3.90
CA PHE A 15 8.54 19.43 5.29
C PHE A 15 7.65 20.63 5.57
N ARG A 16 6.72 20.51 6.53
CA ARG A 16 5.87 21.60 7.01
C ARG A 16 5.60 21.45 8.50
N LEU A 17 5.54 22.56 9.23
CA LEU A 17 5.38 22.58 10.70
C LEU A 17 6.45 21.74 11.44
N GLY A 18 7.68 21.73 10.93
CA GLY A 18 8.77 20.92 11.48
C GLY A 18 8.62 19.40 11.28
N ARG A 19 7.60 18.95 10.54
CA ARG A 19 7.33 17.53 10.27
C ARG A 19 7.53 17.20 8.79
N GLY A 20 8.11 16.02 8.52
CA GLY A 20 8.23 15.48 7.18
C GLY A 20 6.99 14.67 6.80
N TRP A 21 6.27 15.12 5.78
CA TRP A 21 5.11 14.45 5.21
C TRP A 21 5.53 13.57 4.04
N THR A 22 5.10 12.31 4.03
CA THR A 22 5.47 11.32 3.01
C THR A 22 4.31 11.00 2.09
N LYS A 23 4.61 10.47 0.91
CA LYS A 23 3.61 10.02 -0.07
C LYS A 23 2.77 8.85 0.47
N ALA A 24 3.38 8.04 1.35
CA ALA A 24 2.70 6.97 2.09
C ALA A 24 1.61 7.53 3.04
N GLY A 25 1.73 8.80 3.44
CA GLY A 25 0.83 9.44 4.36
C GLY A 25 1.24 9.26 5.81
N VAL A 26 1.06 10.31 6.59
CA VAL A 26 1.31 10.33 8.03
C VAL A 26 -0.01 10.51 8.74
N VAL A 27 -0.36 9.55 9.58
CA VAL A 27 -1.54 9.65 10.45
C VAL A 27 -1.17 10.49 11.66
N VAL A 28 -1.99 11.49 11.94
CA VAL A 28 -1.86 12.40 13.08
C VAL A 28 -3.20 12.55 13.77
N GLU A 29 -3.17 12.94 15.04
CA GLU A 29 -4.40 13.30 15.74
C GLU A 29 -4.80 14.74 15.41
N GLN A 30 -6.10 15.00 15.24
CA GLN A 30 -6.60 16.36 15.03
C GLN A 30 -6.17 17.31 16.15
N ALA A 31 -6.02 16.80 17.37
CA ALA A 31 -5.60 17.59 18.54
C ALA A 31 -4.07 17.87 18.60
N GLU A 32 -3.25 17.28 17.72
CA GLU A 32 -1.80 17.60 17.66
C GLU A 32 -1.53 19.01 17.12
N PHE A 33 -2.46 19.56 16.35
CA PHE A 33 -2.29 20.85 15.69
C PHE A 33 -3.44 21.78 16.03
N SER A 34 -3.13 23.07 16.14
CA SER A 34 -4.12 24.14 16.25
C SER A 34 -4.92 24.33 14.97
N ASP A 35 -6.07 24.99 15.04
CA ASP A 35 -6.90 25.30 13.87
C ASP A 35 -6.13 26.13 12.81
N ASP A 36 -5.26 27.04 13.24
CA ASP A 36 -4.37 27.81 12.35
C ASP A 36 -3.36 26.91 11.62
N GLU A 37 -2.79 25.92 12.30
CA GLU A 37 -1.88 24.94 11.70
C GLU A 37 -2.61 24.01 10.72
N TRP A 38 -3.85 23.62 11.04
CA TRP A 38 -4.68 22.87 10.11
C TRP A 38 -5.06 23.68 8.87
N ALA A 39 -5.36 24.97 9.03
CA ALA A 39 -5.61 25.86 7.90
C ALA A 39 -4.38 26.01 7.00
N LEU A 40 -3.18 26.02 7.58
CA LEU A 40 -1.94 25.98 6.81
C LEU A 40 -1.80 24.66 6.05
N LEU A 41 -1.95 23.50 6.72
CA LEU A 41 -1.82 22.19 6.07
C LEU A 41 -2.88 21.97 4.97
N ALA A 42 -4.11 22.40 5.18
CA ALA A 42 -5.19 22.30 4.20
C ALA A 42 -5.05 23.29 3.03
N GLY A 43 -4.36 24.42 3.27
CA GLY A 43 -4.04 25.41 2.24
C GLY A 43 -2.79 25.08 1.42
N GLU A 44 -1.98 24.11 1.84
CA GLU A 44 -0.78 23.70 1.11
C GLU A 44 -1.15 22.87 -0.13
N PRO A 45 -0.86 23.33 -1.36
CA PRO A 45 -1.22 22.60 -2.59
C PRO A 45 -0.47 21.27 -2.74
N MET A 46 0.65 21.12 -2.02
CA MET A 46 1.47 19.91 -2.03
C MET A 46 1.04 18.89 -0.98
N LEU A 47 0.03 19.18 -0.16
CA LEU A 47 -0.47 18.32 0.91
C LEU A 47 -1.95 17.98 0.70
N HIS A 48 -2.28 16.71 0.86
CA HIS A 48 -3.65 16.23 0.98
C HIS A 48 -3.93 15.89 2.43
N VAL A 49 -4.81 16.69 3.04
CA VAL A 49 -5.35 16.48 4.39
C VAL A 49 -6.75 15.89 4.28
N GLY A 50 -6.98 14.74 4.88
CA GLY A 50 -8.29 14.09 4.88
C GLY A 50 -8.51 13.23 6.13
N PRO A 51 -9.74 12.79 6.41
CA PRO A 51 -9.98 11.84 7.49
C PRO A 51 -9.10 10.61 7.27
N ALA A 52 -8.49 10.10 8.35
CA ALA A 52 -7.74 8.87 8.23
C ALA A 52 -8.71 7.74 7.82
N PRO A 53 -8.39 6.97 6.77
CA PRO A 53 -9.14 5.76 6.46
C PRO A 53 -9.11 4.85 7.68
N ASP A 54 -10.21 4.13 7.92
CA ASP A 54 -10.26 3.14 8.99
C ASP A 54 -9.11 2.12 8.84
N GLU A 55 -8.65 1.50 9.94
CA GLU A 55 -7.53 0.52 9.90
C GLU A 55 -7.79 -0.61 8.88
N ALA A 56 -9.07 -0.95 8.66
CA ALA A 56 -9.51 -1.88 7.62
C ALA A 56 -9.28 -1.36 6.19
N GLU A 57 -9.49 -0.07 5.92
CA GLU A 57 -9.22 0.55 4.62
C GLU A 57 -7.71 0.70 4.36
N ILE A 58 -6.91 0.97 5.38
CA ILE A 58 -5.45 0.99 5.26
C ILE A 58 -4.93 -0.40 4.89
N ALA A 59 -5.40 -1.44 5.59
CA ALA A 59 -5.07 -2.83 5.27
C ALA A 59 -5.53 -3.21 3.86
N GLN A 60 -6.71 -2.73 3.43
CA GLN A 60 -7.22 -2.99 2.09
C GLN A 60 -6.33 -2.37 1.00
N VAL A 61 -5.93 -1.11 1.14
CA VAL A 61 -5.06 -0.41 0.17
C VAL A 61 -3.66 -1.05 0.09
N GLN A 62 -3.10 -1.48 1.23
CA GLN A 62 -1.82 -2.19 1.25
C GLN A 62 -1.93 -3.59 0.63
N THR A 63 -3.06 -4.27 0.83
CA THR A 63 -3.34 -5.57 0.23
C THR A 63 -3.52 -5.46 -1.29
N ASP A 64 -4.14 -4.37 -1.77
CA ASP A 64 -4.34 -4.10 -3.20
C ASP A 64 -2.99 -3.85 -3.91
N ASP A 65 -2.13 -2.98 -3.36
CA ASP A 65 -0.77 -2.73 -3.90
C ASP A 65 0.09 -4.00 -3.90
N LEU A 66 0.01 -4.79 -2.83
CA LEU A 66 0.69 -6.08 -2.74
C LEU A 66 0.12 -7.07 -3.75
N GLY A 67 -1.19 -7.06 -3.98
CA GLY A 67 -1.88 -7.89 -4.95
C GLY A 67 -1.45 -7.60 -6.39
N ASP A 68 -1.37 -6.32 -6.77
CA ASP A 68 -0.88 -5.89 -8.08
C ASP A 68 0.60 -6.23 -8.29
N ARG A 69 1.44 -6.04 -7.27
CA ARG A 69 2.85 -6.48 -7.30
C ARG A 69 2.97 -7.99 -7.43
N LEU A 70 2.15 -8.75 -6.70
CA LEU A 70 2.12 -10.22 -6.82
C LEU A 70 1.71 -10.63 -8.23
N LYS A 71 0.69 -9.99 -8.79
CA LYS A 71 0.19 -10.26 -10.14
C LYS A 71 1.25 -10.02 -11.20
N ALA A 72 1.97 -8.89 -11.12
CA ALA A 72 3.09 -8.60 -12.00
C ALA A 72 4.22 -9.64 -11.88
N MET A 73 4.53 -10.07 -10.66
CA MET A 73 5.52 -11.13 -10.42
C MET A 73 5.08 -12.49 -10.95
N ILE A 74 3.82 -12.87 -10.74
CA ILE A 74 3.25 -14.13 -11.25
C ILE A 74 3.35 -14.20 -12.78
N ALA A 75 3.12 -13.09 -13.48
CA ALA A 75 3.27 -13.03 -14.93
C ALA A 75 4.73 -13.21 -15.40
N GLY A 76 5.72 -12.87 -14.55
CA GLY A 76 7.15 -13.03 -14.83
C GLY A 76 7.78 -14.30 -14.26
N LEU A 77 7.03 -15.12 -13.51
CA LEU A 77 7.52 -16.38 -12.94
C LEU A 77 7.72 -17.44 -14.03
N GLU A 78 8.80 -18.21 -13.91
CA GLU A 78 9.05 -19.35 -14.79
C GLU A 78 8.07 -20.50 -14.53
N ALA A 79 7.83 -21.33 -15.54
CA ALA A 79 6.88 -22.44 -15.45
C ALA A 79 7.18 -23.43 -14.29
N ASP A 80 8.44 -23.58 -13.89
CA ASP A 80 8.85 -24.45 -12.76
C ASP A 80 8.40 -23.89 -11.39
N SER A 81 8.15 -22.58 -11.32
CA SER A 81 7.63 -21.90 -10.14
C SER A 81 6.13 -22.13 -9.92
N PHE A 82 5.45 -22.81 -10.83
CA PHE A 82 4.05 -23.21 -10.68
C PHE A 82 3.97 -24.63 -10.09
N GLY A 83 2.98 -24.83 -9.21
CA GLY A 83 2.66 -26.13 -8.65
C GLY A 83 1.91 -27.01 -9.66
N LYS A 84 1.72 -28.29 -9.30
CA LYS A 84 0.95 -29.24 -10.13
C LYS A 84 -0.50 -28.79 -10.38
N ASP A 85 -1.05 -27.97 -9.49
CA ASP A 85 -2.38 -27.36 -9.60
C ASP A 85 -2.42 -26.14 -10.57
N GLY A 86 -1.29 -25.81 -11.19
CA GLY A 86 -1.13 -24.64 -12.05
C GLY A 86 -1.11 -23.31 -11.30
N LYS A 87 -1.10 -23.33 -9.96
CA LYS A 87 -0.99 -22.13 -9.11
C LYS A 87 0.48 -21.80 -8.82
N PRO A 88 0.88 -20.53 -8.73
CA PRO A 88 2.23 -20.16 -8.34
C PRO A 88 2.59 -20.70 -6.95
N ARG A 89 3.81 -21.21 -6.76
CA ARG A 89 4.26 -21.75 -5.47
C ARG A 89 4.49 -20.61 -4.48
N LEU A 90 4.07 -20.79 -3.23
CA LEU A 90 4.28 -19.79 -2.18
C LEU A 90 5.77 -19.53 -1.95
N ASP A 91 6.60 -20.58 -1.98
CA ASP A 91 8.05 -20.44 -1.89
C ASP A 91 8.64 -19.58 -3.02
N ALA A 92 8.16 -19.76 -4.26
CA ALA A 92 8.60 -18.96 -5.40
C ALA A 92 8.17 -17.48 -5.27
N LEU A 93 6.93 -17.24 -4.81
CA LEU A 93 6.42 -15.88 -4.57
C LEU A 93 7.16 -15.17 -3.44
N ARG A 94 7.43 -15.87 -2.34
CA ARG A 94 8.20 -15.34 -1.21
C ARG A 94 9.67 -15.11 -1.56
N ALA A 95 10.23 -15.93 -2.44
CA ALA A 95 11.57 -15.72 -2.98
C ALA A 95 11.63 -14.50 -3.90
N ALA A 96 10.58 -14.25 -4.69
CA ALA A 96 10.48 -13.09 -5.57
C ALA A 96 10.18 -11.78 -4.83
N LEU A 97 9.43 -11.83 -3.73
CA LEU A 97 9.06 -10.68 -2.88
C LEU A 97 9.46 -10.92 -1.42
N PRO A 98 10.78 -10.89 -1.11
CA PRO A 98 11.27 -11.11 0.25
C PRO A 98 10.81 -10.02 1.23
N GLU A 99 10.56 -8.79 0.74
CA GLU A 99 10.05 -7.66 1.52
C GLU A 99 8.62 -7.88 2.05
N ALA A 100 7.83 -8.71 1.36
CA ALA A 100 6.45 -9.00 1.71
C ALA A 100 6.22 -10.49 2.02
N LYS A 101 7.27 -11.28 2.21
CA LYS A 101 7.18 -12.74 2.40
C LYS A 101 6.20 -13.16 3.51
N ASP A 102 6.14 -12.36 4.58
CA ASP A 102 5.30 -12.59 5.76
C ASP A 102 3.83 -12.23 5.49
N GLN A 103 3.57 -11.39 4.49
CA GLN A 103 2.24 -11.01 4.02
C GLN A 103 1.73 -11.94 2.89
N ILE A 104 2.63 -12.65 2.21
CA ILE A 104 2.28 -13.63 1.16
C ILE A 104 1.78 -14.91 1.82
N THR A 105 0.47 -14.96 2.04
CA THR A 105 -0.28 -16.12 2.53
C THR A 105 -0.87 -16.93 1.39
N ALA A 106 -1.31 -18.15 1.70
CA ALA A 106 -2.02 -19.00 0.73
C ALA A 106 -3.30 -18.33 0.21
N GLU A 107 -4.03 -17.63 1.08
CA GLU A 107 -5.23 -16.87 0.74
C GLU A 107 -4.93 -15.73 -0.22
N LEU A 108 -3.93 -14.89 0.07
CA LEU A 108 -3.56 -13.76 -0.80
C LEU A 108 -3.13 -14.25 -2.18
N ARG A 109 -2.31 -15.31 -2.24
CA ARG A 109 -1.93 -15.94 -3.50
C ARG A 109 -3.16 -16.38 -4.29
N ASP A 110 -4.07 -17.13 -3.66
CA ASP A 110 -5.25 -17.67 -4.33
C ASP A 110 -6.19 -16.55 -4.81
N GLN A 111 -6.35 -15.50 -4.02
CA GLN A 111 -7.14 -14.32 -4.38
C GLN A 111 -6.54 -13.61 -5.60
N VAL A 112 -5.23 -13.36 -5.61
CA VAL A 112 -4.55 -12.75 -6.75
C VAL A 112 -4.62 -13.68 -7.98
N TRP A 113 -4.36 -14.97 -7.80
CA TRP A 113 -4.39 -15.95 -8.90
C TRP A 113 -5.78 -16.10 -9.52
N ALA A 114 -6.85 -16.03 -8.71
CA ALA A 114 -8.22 -15.99 -9.19
C ALA A 114 -8.50 -14.75 -10.05
N GLY A 115 -7.88 -13.60 -9.74
CA GLY A 115 -7.95 -12.37 -10.54
C GLY A 115 -6.98 -12.32 -11.74
N VAL A 116 -6.12 -13.33 -11.91
CA VAL A 116 -5.18 -13.47 -13.04
C VAL A 116 -5.67 -14.50 -14.05
N LYS A 117 -6.30 -15.58 -13.60
CA LYS A 117 -6.91 -16.55 -14.52
C LYS A 117 -8.01 -15.84 -15.32
N PRO A 118 -7.92 -15.78 -16.66
CA PRO A 118 -9.08 -15.43 -17.45
C PRO A 118 -10.18 -16.45 -17.13
N VAL A 119 -11.38 -15.93 -16.87
CA VAL A 119 -12.59 -16.74 -16.73
C VAL A 119 -12.75 -17.48 -18.06
N GLU A 120 -12.54 -18.79 -18.06
CA GLU A 120 -12.91 -19.69 -19.17
C GLU A 120 -14.41 -19.96 -19.14
#